data_AF-A0AAD2E4S4-F1
#
_entry.id   AF-A0AAD2E4S4-F1
#
_cell.length_a   1.000
_cell.length_b   1.000
_cell.length_c   1.000
_cell.angle_alpha   90.00
_cell.angle_beta   90.00
_cell.angle_gamma   90.00
#
_symmetry.space_group_name_H-M   'P 1'
#
loop_
_entity.id
_entity.type
_entity.pdbx_description
1 polymer ?
#
loop_
_entity_poly.entity_id
_entity_poly.type
_entity_poly.pdbx_seq_one_letter_code
_entity_poly.pdbx_strand_id
1 'polypeptide(L)'
;MGSNRDSSNEQPNLSSPKNMYKDPDDGRQRFLLELEFVQCLANPTYIHYLAQNRYFEDEAFIGYLKYLQYWQRPEYIKYIMYPHCLFFLELLQNPNFRNAMAHPGSKELAHRQQFYFWKNYRNNRLKHILPKPLPEPAAVPPTSVPPPLPPPAIAAAPPAPPVPSPAAGPVPSPMQYGMPPGSALARNDTRSSAVDRRKRKKDG
;
A
#
# COMPACT_ATOMS: atom_id res chain seq x y z
N MET A 1 82.36 11.04 22.22
CA MET A 1 82.13 10.67 20.81
C MET A 1 81.46 9.31 20.83
N GLY A 2 80.25 9.06 20.36
CA GLY A 2 79.30 9.83 19.58
C GLY A 2 78.44 8.82 18.82
N SER A 3 77.12 9.07 18.74
CA SER A 3 76.22 8.58 17.68
C SER A 3 75.92 7.08 17.62
N ASN A 4 74.76 6.60 17.20
CA ASN A 4 73.41 7.14 17.03
C ASN A 4 72.51 5.91 16.80
N ARG A 5 71.25 6.01 17.21
CA ARG A 5 70.15 5.14 16.78
C ARG A 5 69.89 5.31 15.28
N ASP A 6 69.71 4.21 14.56
CA ASP A 6 68.90 4.06 13.34
C ASP A 6 68.91 2.54 13.03
N SER A 7 67.80 1.83 12.82
CA SER A 7 66.83 2.09 11.76
C SER A 7 65.39 1.90 12.23
N SER A 8 64.64 2.97 12.05
CA SER A 8 63.20 3.08 12.22
C SER A 8 62.45 2.32 11.14
N ASN A 9 61.51 1.50 11.60
CA ASN A 9 60.33 0.96 10.91
C ASN A 9 59.61 2.04 10.06
N GLU A 10 59.74 1.97 8.73
CA GLU A 10 58.89 2.75 7.80
C GLU A 10 57.48 2.14 7.76
N GLN A 11 56.53 2.82 8.40
CA GLN A 11 55.11 2.68 8.06
C GLN A 11 54.67 3.92 7.27
N PRO A 12 54.07 3.77 6.08
CA PRO A 12 53.53 4.90 5.34
C PRO A 12 52.30 5.43 6.08
N ASN A 13 52.42 6.65 6.59
CA ASN A 13 51.34 7.42 7.17
C ASN A 13 50.26 7.67 6.10
N LEU A 14 49.18 6.89 6.13
CA LEU A 14 47.95 7.20 5.39
C LEU A 14 47.36 8.49 5.96
N SER A 15 47.70 9.60 5.32
CA SER A 15 47.10 10.90 5.54
C SER A 15 45.61 10.85 5.17
N SER A 16 44.78 10.54 6.16
CA SER A 16 43.33 10.75 6.09
C SER A 16 43.05 12.22 5.73
N PRO A 17 42.19 12.51 4.73
CA PRO A 17 41.88 13.89 4.39
C PRO A 17 41.08 14.52 5.54
N LYS A 18 41.72 15.46 6.26
CA LYS A 18 41.11 16.31 7.29
C LYS A 18 40.19 17.37 6.65
N ASN A 19 39.16 16.97 5.91
CA ASN A 19 38.04 17.86 5.64
C ASN A 19 36.97 17.64 6.71
N MET A 20 37.26 18.12 7.92
CA MET A 20 36.28 18.19 9.00
C MET A 20 35.42 19.42 8.74
N TYR A 21 34.36 19.24 7.96
CA TYR A 21 33.35 20.28 7.75
C TYR A 21 32.82 20.69 9.13
N LYS A 22 33.13 21.92 9.55
CA LYS A 22 32.67 22.49 10.81
C LYS A 22 31.33 23.14 10.54
N ASP A 23 30.27 22.40 10.85
CA ASP A 23 28.90 22.87 10.67
C ASP A 23 28.69 24.14 11.54
N PRO A 24 28.35 25.30 10.96
CA PRO A 24 28.19 26.54 11.71
C PRO A 24 27.09 26.49 12.78
N ASP A 25 26.19 25.50 12.72
CA ASP A 25 25.05 25.33 13.63
C ASP A 25 25.12 24.02 14.44
N ASP A 26 26.33 23.50 14.70
CA ASP A 26 26.59 22.28 15.51
C ASP A 26 25.83 21.02 15.04
N GLY A 27 25.53 20.92 13.74
CA GLY A 27 24.77 19.80 13.17
C GLY A 27 23.25 19.96 13.23
N ARG A 28 22.72 21.01 13.88
CA ARG A 28 21.28 21.30 13.94
C ARG A 28 20.69 21.48 12.54
N GLN A 29 21.34 22.29 11.71
CA GLN A 29 20.85 22.55 10.36
C GLN A 29 20.81 21.27 9.53
N ARG A 30 21.87 20.45 9.60
CA ARG A 30 21.92 19.15 8.94
C ARG A 30 20.78 18.24 9.41
N PHE A 31 20.55 18.15 10.72
CA PHE A 31 19.46 17.36 11.29
C PHE A 31 18.09 17.77 10.74
N LEU A 32 17.82 19.08 10.66
CA LEU A 32 16.55 19.59 10.13
C LEU A 32 16.39 19.27 8.63
N LEU A 33 17.45 19.44 7.84
CA LEU A 33 17.42 19.11 6.41
C LEU A 33 17.19 17.61 6.18
N GLU A 34 17.86 16.75 6.95
CA GLU A 34 17.66 15.31 6.90
C GLU A 34 16.23 14.94 7.29
N LEU A 35 15.68 15.56 8.33
CA LEU A 35 14.31 15.36 8.79
C LEU A 35 13.28 15.76 7.73
N GLU A 36 13.44 16.95 7.14
CA GLU A 36 12.57 17.43 6.06
C GLU A 36 12.65 16.51 4.85
N PHE A 37 13.87 16.16 4.43
CA PHE A 37 14.10 15.27 3.30
C PHE A 37 13.43 13.90 3.51
N VAL A 38 13.63 13.26 4.66
CA VAL A 38 13.01 11.96 4.96
C VAL A 38 11.49 12.12 4.89
N GLN A 39 10.93 13.16 5.47
CA GLN A 39 9.48 13.38 5.45
C GLN A 39 8.94 13.62 4.04
N CYS A 40 9.70 14.22 3.13
CA CYS A 40 9.32 14.34 1.73
C CYS A 40 9.15 12.99 1.02
N LEU A 41 9.80 11.93 1.50
CA LEU A 41 9.61 10.56 0.98
C LEU A 41 8.19 10.02 1.27
N ALA A 42 7.41 10.63 2.16
CA ALA A 42 6.00 10.28 2.32
C ALA A 42 5.14 10.63 1.09
N ASN A 43 5.65 11.42 0.14
CA ASN A 43 4.95 11.78 -1.08
C ASN A 43 5.43 10.92 -2.28
N PRO A 44 4.60 10.02 -2.82
CA PRO A 44 4.97 9.19 -3.98
C PRO A 44 5.35 10.00 -5.22
N THR A 45 4.81 11.22 -5.37
CA THR A 45 5.19 12.11 -6.49
C THR A 45 6.63 12.58 -6.38
N TYR A 46 7.10 12.84 -5.16
CA TYR A 46 8.49 13.25 -4.94
C TYR A 46 9.46 12.08 -5.20
N ILE A 47 9.10 10.88 -4.75
CA ILE A 47 9.89 9.67 -5.06
C ILE A 47 9.96 9.44 -6.58
N HIS A 48 8.84 9.60 -7.29
CA HIS A 48 8.83 9.51 -8.75
C HIS A 48 9.75 10.55 -9.41
N TYR A 49 9.73 11.79 -8.92
CA TYR A 49 10.67 12.82 -9.37
C TYR A 49 12.14 12.39 -9.15
N LEU A 50 12.47 11.83 -7.98
CA LEU A 50 13.82 11.33 -7.71
C LEU A 50 14.22 10.21 -8.68
N ALA A 51 13.29 9.32 -9.01
CA ALA A 51 13.52 8.25 -9.99
C ALA A 51 13.75 8.79 -11.40
N GLN A 52 12.95 9.77 -11.85
CA GLN A 52 13.09 10.36 -13.18
C GLN A 52 14.41 11.10 -13.38
N ASN A 53 14.92 11.74 -12.32
CA ASN A 53 16.21 12.43 -12.34
C ASN A 53 17.41 11.50 -12.08
N ARG A 54 17.19 10.17 -12.07
CA ARG A 54 18.24 9.15 -11.93
C ARG A 54 19.03 9.18 -10.62
N TYR A 55 18.48 9.77 -9.56
CA TYR A 55 19.15 9.73 -8.24
C TYR A 55 19.29 8.31 -7.69
N PHE A 56 18.39 7.39 -8.06
CA PHE A 56 18.44 6.00 -7.60
C PHE A 56 19.44 5.11 -8.34
N GLU A 57 20.09 5.61 -9.39
CA GLU A 57 21.18 4.94 -10.11
C GLU A 57 22.54 5.20 -9.43
N ASP A 58 22.66 6.29 -8.67
CA ASP A 58 23.87 6.66 -7.95
C ASP A 58 24.03 5.86 -6.64
N GLU A 59 25.14 5.13 -6.52
CA GLU A 59 25.49 4.35 -5.33
C GLU A 59 25.68 5.22 -4.10
N ALA A 60 26.18 6.45 -4.25
CA ALA A 60 26.36 7.37 -3.13
C ALA A 60 25.00 7.76 -2.53
N PHE A 61 24.00 8.03 -3.37
CA PHE A 61 22.64 8.33 -2.93
C PHE A 61 21.97 7.14 -2.25
N ILE A 62 22.18 5.92 -2.77
CA ILE A 62 21.68 4.69 -2.12
C ILE A 62 22.34 4.51 -0.75
N GLY A 63 23.64 4.79 -0.62
CA GLY A 63 24.36 4.81 0.65
C GLY A 63 23.76 5.82 1.64
N TYR A 64 23.37 7.00 1.14
CA TYR A 64 22.69 8.02 1.95
C TYR A 64 21.30 7.56 2.43
N LEU A 65 20.51 6.89 1.59
CA LEU A 65 19.22 6.31 2.02
C LEU A 65 19.40 5.23 3.09
N LYS A 66 20.47 4.43 3.02
CA LYS A 66 20.82 3.48 4.10
C LYS A 66 21.18 4.20 5.39
N TYR A 67 21.98 5.27 5.29
CA TYR A 67 22.30 6.12 6.44
C TYR A 67 21.00 6.63 7.12
N LEU A 68 20.05 7.15 6.35
CA LEU A 68 18.78 7.67 6.88
C LEU A 68 17.88 6.63 7.56
N GLN A 69 18.17 5.33 7.49
CA GLN A 69 17.44 4.33 8.28
C GLN A 69 17.59 4.55 9.80
N TYR A 70 18.56 5.37 10.22
CA TYR A 70 18.71 5.75 11.62
C TYR A 70 17.47 6.45 12.20
N TRP A 71 16.63 7.07 11.36
CA TRP A 71 15.36 7.69 11.74
C TRP A 71 14.31 6.70 12.26
N GLN A 72 14.49 5.40 12.01
CA GLN A 72 13.62 4.35 12.55
C GLN A 72 13.88 4.07 14.03
N ARG A 73 15.03 4.49 14.57
CA ARG A 73 15.37 4.29 15.98
C ARG A 73 14.46 5.13 16.88
N PRO A 74 14.08 4.62 18.08
CA PRO A 74 13.08 5.24 18.94
C PRO A 74 13.45 6.66 19.40
N GLU A 75 14.74 7.00 19.45
CA GLU A 75 15.23 8.32 19.84
C GLU A 75 14.87 9.40 18.82
N TYR A 76 14.79 9.03 17.54
CA TYR A 76 14.59 9.94 16.41
C TYR A 76 13.16 9.88 15.85
N ILE A 77 12.51 8.73 15.92
CA ILE A 77 11.16 8.53 15.34
C ILE A 77 10.12 9.49 15.91
N LYS A 78 10.30 9.97 17.14
CA LYS A 78 9.42 10.95 17.80
C LYS A 78 9.31 12.29 17.06
N TYR A 79 10.26 12.62 16.19
CA TYR A 79 10.27 13.84 15.38
C TYR A 79 9.56 13.68 14.03
N ILE A 80 9.18 12.45 13.64
CA ILE A 80 8.53 12.16 12.36
C ILE A 80 7.04 12.49 12.44
N MET A 81 6.58 13.40 11.58
CA MET A 81 5.15 13.74 11.48
C MET A 81 4.40 12.83 10.51
N TYR A 82 5.06 12.36 9.46
CA TYR A 82 4.44 11.57 8.39
C TYR A 82 4.96 10.12 8.40
N PRO A 83 4.31 9.17 9.10
CA PRO A 83 4.86 7.82 9.33
C PRO A 83 5.12 7.01 8.06
N HIS A 84 4.40 7.30 6.96
CA HIS A 84 4.62 6.63 5.68
C HIS A 84 5.99 6.91 5.07
N CYS A 85 6.70 7.97 5.45
CA CYS A 85 8.05 8.21 4.94
C CYS A 85 9.00 7.07 5.28
N LEU A 86 8.87 6.48 6.47
CA LEU A 86 9.70 5.37 6.92
C LEU A 86 9.40 4.09 6.15
N PHE A 87 8.12 3.85 5.83
CA PHE A 87 7.69 2.74 4.99
C PHE A 87 8.27 2.85 3.57
N PHE A 88 8.22 4.04 2.96
CA PHE A 88 8.84 4.24 1.65
C PHE A 88 10.36 4.18 1.69
N LEU A 89 10.98 4.68 2.77
CA LEU A 89 12.43 4.57 2.95
C LEU A 89 12.89 3.11 2.98
N GLU A 90 12.09 2.21 3.58
CA GLU A 90 12.34 0.77 3.54
C GLU A 90 12.13 0.19 2.14
N LEU A 91 11.02 0.54 1.47
CA LEU A 91 10.77 0.08 0.10
C LEU A 91 11.86 0.52 -0.88
N LEU A 92 12.41 1.72 -0.70
CA LEU A 92 13.51 2.27 -1.52
C LEU A 92 14.81 1.48 -1.40
N GLN A 93 14.99 0.67 -0.36
CA GLN A 93 16.14 -0.23 -0.29
C GLN A 93 16.10 -1.28 -1.42
N ASN A 94 14.88 -1.71 -1.80
CA ASN A 94 14.69 -2.67 -2.87
C ASN A 94 14.94 -2.03 -4.25
N PRO A 95 15.89 -2.55 -5.05
CA PRO A 95 16.18 -2.01 -6.38
C PRO A 95 14.97 -2.11 -7.32
N ASN A 96 14.18 -3.18 -7.21
CA ASN A 96 12.97 -3.37 -8.02
C ASN A 96 11.96 -2.24 -7.82
N PHE A 97 11.79 -1.78 -6.57
CA PHE A 97 10.88 -0.68 -6.27
C PHE A 97 11.40 0.65 -6.80
N ARG A 98 12.70 0.93 -6.65
CA ARG A 98 13.35 2.12 -7.22
C ARG A 98 13.13 2.23 -8.72
N ASN A 99 13.35 1.12 -9.43
CA ASN A 99 13.14 1.05 -10.89
C ASN A 99 11.66 1.20 -11.24
N ALA A 100 10.76 0.52 -10.50
CA ALA A 100 9.33 0.63 -10.75
C ALA A 100 8.80 2.06 -10.55
N MET A 101 9.36 2.82 -9.60
CA MET A 101 8.95 4.21 -9.32
C MET A 101 9.31 5.20 -10.43
N ALA A 102 10.18 4.84 -11.38
CA ALA A 102 10.40 5.63 -12.58
C ALA A 102 9.17 5.65 -13.51
N HIS A 103 8.28 4.65 -13.40
CA HIS A 103 7.06 4.58 -14.20
C HIS A 103 5.89 5.32 -13.55
N PRO A 104 5.11 6.11 -14.33
CA PRO A 104 3.98 6.89 -13.80
C PRO A 104 2.85 6.01 -13.25
N GLY A 105 2.65 4.80 -13.79
CA GLY A 105 1.65 3.85 -13.29
C GLY A 105 1.94 3.39 -11.85
N SER A 106 3.22 3.15 -11.52
CA SER A 106 3.63 2.78 -10.17
C SER A 106 3.43 3.92 -9.18
N LYS A 107 3.75 5.16 -9.58
CA LYS A 107 3.47 6.37 -8.79
C LYS A 107 1.98 6.47 -8.47
N GLU A 108 1.12 6.33 -9.49
CA GLU A 108 -0.34 6.42 -9.29
C GLU A 108 -0.85 5.31 -8.39
N LEU A 109 -0.33 4.08 -8.56
CA LEU A 109 -0.65 2.97 -7.67
C LEU A 109 -0.25 3.26 -6.22
N ALA A 110 0.98 3.73 -5.98
CA ALA A 110 1.46 4.06 -4.65
C ALA A 110 0.63 5.19 -4.00
N HIS A 111 0.33 6.24 -4.77
CA HIS A 111 -0.52 7.34 -4.35
C HIS A 111 -1.93 6.87 -3.98
N ARG A 112 -2.54 6.03 -4.83
CA ARG A 112 -3.85 5.45 -4.59
C ARG A 112 -3.85 4.58 -3.33
N GLN A 113 -2.86 3.71 -3.16
CA GLN A 113 -2.76 2.85 -1.97
C GLN A 113 -2.63 3.67 -0.69
N GLN A 114 -1.79 4.70 -0.69
CA GLN A 114 -1.65 5.62 0.44
C GLN A 114 -2.97 6.35 0.75
N PHE A 115 -3.67 6.83 -0.27
CA PHE A 115 -4.99 7.44 -0.11
C PHE A 115 -6.01 6.48 0.51
N TYR A 116 -6.14 5.25 -0.01
CA TYR A 116 -7.07 4.28 0.54
C TYR A 116 -6.69 3.80 1.94
N PHE A 117 -5.40 3.74 2.28
CA PHE A 117 -4.95 3.44 3.62
C PHE A 117 -5.45 4.48 4.62
N TRP A 118 -5.32 5.77 4.29
CA TRP A 118 -5.84 6.87 5.11
C TRP A 118 -7.37 6.90 5.15
N LYS A 119 -8.03 6.77 3.98
CA LYS A 119 -9.49 6.76 3.90
C LYS A 119 -10.10 5.65 4.77
N ASN A 120 -9.46 4.49 4.79
CA ASN A 120 -9.92 3.33 5.56
C ASN A 120 -9.16 3.17 6.90
N TYR A 121 -8.51 4.21 7.40
CA TYR A 121 -7.64 4.15 8.58
C TYR A 121 -8.32 3.49 9.79
N ARG A 122 -9.57 3.89 10.09
CA ARG A 122 -10.37 3.33 11.18
C ARG A 122 -10.58 1.83 11.00
N ASN A 123 -11.02 1.41 9.82
CA ASN A 123 -11.31 0.01 9.49
C ASN A 123 -10.05 -0.85 9.50
N ASN A 124 -8.93 -0.33 8.99
CA ASN A 124 -7.66 -1.03 8.96
C ASN A 124 -7.10 -1.28 10.37
N ARG A 125 -7.22 -0.32 11.28
CA ARG A 125 -6.81 -0.50 12.69
C ARG A 125 -7.74 -1.42 13.45
N LEU A 126 -9.05 -1.37 13.18
CA LEU A 126 -10.02 -2.26 13.81
C LEU A 126 -9.75 -3.74 13.52
N LYS A 127 -9.25 -4.09 12.33
CA LYS A 127 -8.89 -5.48 11.97
C LYS A 127 -7.80 -6.09 12.86
N HIS A 128 -6.93 -5.26 13.43
CA HIS A 128 -5.83 -5.70 14.30
C HIS A 128 -6.18 -5.59 15.79
N ILE A 129 -7.21 -4.79 16.13
CA ILE A 129 -7.67 -4.59 17.51
C ILE A 129 -8.78 -5.59 17.86
N LEU A 130 -9.64 -5.93 16.90
CA LEU A 130 -10.64 -6.97 17.10
C LEU A 130 -9.98 -8.33 16.83
N PRO A 131 -9.94 -9.25 17.82
CA PRO A 131 -9.44 -10.59 17.59
C PRO A 131 -10.20 -11.19 16.42
N LYS A 132 -9.47 -11.79 15.47
CA LYS A 132 -10.05 -12.72 14.49
C LYS A 132 -10.91 -13.71 15.30
N PRO A 133 -12.22 -13.86 15.03
CA PRO A 133 -12.98 -14.95 15.64
C PRO A 133 -12.21 -16.24 15.34
N LEU A 134 -11.87 -16.98 16.39
CA LEU A 134 -11.22 -18.29 16.26
C LEU A 134 -12.00 -19.11 15.22
N PRO A 135 -11.34 -19.90 14.35
CA PRO A 135 -12.04 -20.84 13.51
C PRO A 135 -12.98 -21.64 14.41
N GLU A 136 -14.28 -21.55 14.14
CA GLU A 136 -15.26 -22.39 14.80
C GLU A 136 -14.77 -23.83 14.70
N PRO A 137 -14.62 -24.56 15.82
CA PRO A 137 -14.19 -25.94 15.76
C PRO A 137 -15.17 -26.66 14.84
N ALA A 138 -14.65 -27.20 13.75
CA ALA A 138 -15.40 -27.94 12.75
C ALA A 138 -16.42 -28.81 13.48
N ALA A 139 -17.71 -28.54 13.23
CA ALA A 139 -18.80 -29.37 13.71
C ALA A 139 -18.41 -30.82 13.41
N VAL A 140 -18.19 -31.58 14.49
CA VAL A 140 -18.01 -33.02 14.45
C VAL A 140 -19.10 -33.61 13.56
N PRO A 141 -18.78 -34.37 12.50
CA PRO A 141 -19.79 -35.03 11.70
C PRO A 141 -20.59 -35.95 12.63
N PRO A 142 -21.95 -35.92 12.61
CA PRO A 142 -22.73 -36.80 13.45
C PRO A 142 -22.44 -38.26 13.07
N THR A 143 -22.01 -38.99 14.09
CA THR A 143 -21.75 -40.41 14.17
C THR A 143 -22.88 -41.24 13.55
N SER A 144 -22.49 -42.11 12.62
CA SER A 144 -23.14 -43.33 12.11
C SER A 144 -24.55 -43.67 12.64
N VAL A 145 -25.54 -43.56 11.76
CA VAL A 145 -26.83 -44.28 11.88
C VAL A 145 -26.60 -45.74 11.46
N PRO A 146 -27.03 -46.75 12.26
CA PRO A 146 -26.87 -48.18 11.92
C PRO A 146 -27.81 -48.61 10.77
N PRO A 147 -27.45 -49.65 9.99
CA PRO A 147 -28.19 -50.04 8.79
C PRO A 147 -29.52 -50.75 9.10
N PRO A 148 -30.60 -50.52 8.33
CA PRO A 148 -31.84 -51.27 8.46
C PRO A 148 -31.73 -52.67 7.83
N LEU A 149 -32.28 -53.66 8.54
CA LEU A 149 -32.38 -55.08 8.16
C LEU A 149 -33.30 -55.31 6.94
N PRO A 150 -33.11 -56.39 6.16
CA PRO A 150 -33.90 -56.65 4.95
C PRO A 150 -35.26 -57.30 5.27
N PRO A 151 -36.33 -57.01 4.51
CA PRO A 151 -37.60 -57.75 4.60
C PRO A 151 -37.59 -59.04 3.74
N PRO A 152 -38.36 -60.09 4.12
CA PRO A 152 -38.42 -61.36 3.41
C PRO A 152 -39.36 -61.31 2.20
N ALA A 153 -39.10 -62.20 1.23
CA ALA A 153 -39.83 -62.33 -0.03
C ALA A 153 -41.16 -63.10 0.12
N ILE A 154 -42.22 -62.62 -0.53
CA ILE A 154 -43.39 -63.42 -0.93
C ILE A 154 -43.86 -62.96 -2.32
N ALA A 155 -44.17 -63.93 -3.18
CA ALA A 155 -44.48 -63.81 -4.60
C ALA A 155 -45.96 -63.48 -4.90
N ALA A 156 -46.25 -62.87 -6.08
CA ALA A 156 -47.19 -63.37 -7.12
C ALA A 156 -47.79 -62.27 -8.06
N ALA A 157 -47.48 -62.39 -9.36
CA ALA A 157 -48.34 -62.25 -10.58
C ALA A 157 -49.04 -60.90 -11.03
N PRO A 158 -49.37 -60.75 -12.35
CA PRO A 158 -49.39 -59.48 -13.16
C PRO A 158 -50.80 -59.12 -13.77
N PRO A 159 -51.04 -58.43 -14.93
CA PRO A 159 -50.37 -57.35 -15.73
C PRO A 159 -51.30 -56.14 -16.18
N ALA A 160 -50.71 -55.19 -16.96
CA ALA A 160 -51.27 -54.33 -18.07
C ALA A 160 -51.71 -52.86 -17.79
N PRO A 161 -51.80 -51.94 -18.80
CA PRO A 161 -51.03 -51.67 -20.04
C PRO A 161 -50.56 -50.15 -20.16
N PRO A 162 -49.95 -49.67 -21.28
CA PRO A 162 -49.03 -48.51 -21.31
C PRO A 162 -49.63 -47.21 -21.92
N VAL A 163 -49.07 -46.03 -21.63
CA VAL A 163 -49.09 -44.82 -22.50
C VAL A 163 -48.12 -43.71 -21.99
N PRO A 164 -47.72 -42.72 -22.84
CA PRO A 164 -46.36 -42.18 -22.89
C PRO A 164 -46.13 -40.82 -22.20
N SER A 165 -44.85 -40.41 -22.16
CA SER A 165 -44.33 -39.11 -21.70
C SER A 165 -45.06 -37.88 -22.26
N PRO A 166 -44.99 -36.76 -21.52
CA PRO A 166 -44.45 -35.56 -22.14
C PRO A 166 -43.44 -34.81 -21.25
N ALA A 167 -42.51 -34.15 -21.94
CA ALA A 167 -41.62 -33.13 -21.39
C ALA A 167 -42.44 -31.93 -20.88
N ALA A 168 -42.09 -31.41 -19.70
CA ALA A 168 -42.62 -30.16 -19.17
C ALA A 168 -41.46 -29.20 -18.90
N GLY A 169 -41.46 -28.09 -19.66
CA GLY A 169 -40.63 -26.92 -19.41
C GLY A 169 -41.08 -26.14 -18.17
N PRO A 170 -40.30 -25.12 -17.75
CA PRO A 170 -40.52 -24.40 -16.51
C PRO A 170 -41.55 -23.27 -16.65
N VAL A 171 -42.44 -23.13 -15.67
CA VAL A 171 -43.35 -21.97 -15.48
C VAL A 171 -43.49 -21.67 -13.97
N PRO A 172 -43.98 -20.50 -13.53
CA PRO A 172 -43.16 -19.40 -13.02
C PRO A 172 -43.51 -19.02 -11.56
N SER A 173 -42.68 -18.19 -10.91
CA SER A 173 -43.03 -17.57 -9.62
C SER A 173 -43.89 -16.31 -9.81
N PRO A 174 -44.93 -16.10 -8.99
CA PRO A 174 -45.66 -14.83 -8.91
C PRO A 174 -45.18 -14.00 -7.72
N MET A 175 -45.00 -12.69 -7.91
CA MET A 175 -45.64 -11.67 -7.08
C MET A 175 -45.28 -10.28 -7.58
N GLN A 176 -46.35 -9.49 -7.70
CA GLN A 176 -46.46 -8.22 -8.38
C GLN A 176 -46.96 -7.22 -7.34
N TYR A 177 -46.26 -6.10 -7.18
CA TYR A 177 -46.74 -4.84 -6.60
C TYR A 177 -45.80 -3.77 -7.17
N GLY A 178 -46.19 -2.77 -7.95
CA GLY A 178 -47.43 -2.01 -7.98
C GLY A 178 -47.02 -0.53 -7.87
N MET A 179 -46.59 0.08 -8.99
CA MET A 179 -46.31 1.52 -9.13
C MET A 179 -47.62 2.31 -9.25
N PRO A 180 -47.68 3.56 -8.78
CA PRO A 180 -48.53 4.58 -9.40
C PRO A 180 -47.70 5.74 -10.03
N PRO A 181 -48.29 6.49 -10.99
CA PRO A 181 -47.54 7.27 -11.97
C PRO A 181 -47.58 8.79 -11.74
N GLY A 182 -46.58 9.49 -12.27
CA GLY A 182 -46.71 10.85 -12.79
C GLY A 182 -46.33 12.01 -11.87
N SER A 183 -45.17 12.64 -12.12
CA SER A 183 -45.00 14.11 -12.17
C SER A 183 -43.60 14.46 -12.66
N ALA A 184 -43.53 15.11 -13.82
CA ALA A 184 -42.35 15.79 -14.32
C ALA A 184 -42.02 17.00 -13.43
N LEU A 185 -40.74 17.28 -13.17
CA LEU A 185 -40.22 18.65 -13.03
C LEU A 185 -38.67 18.69 -12.92
N ALA A 186 -38.10 19.41 -13.88
CA ALA A 186 -36.89 20.24 -13.82
C ALA A 186 -35.53 19.61 -13.43
N ARG A 187 -34.72 19.36 -14.47
CA ARG A 187 -33.26 19.55 -14.38
C ARG A 187 -32.97 21.00 -14.01
N ASN A 188 -32.21 21.22 -12.94
CA ASN A 188 -31.51 22.48 -12.70
C ASN A 188 -30.02 22.28 -12.92
N ASP A 189 -29.57 22.62 -14.14
CA ASP A 189 -28.18 22.92 -14.45
C ASP A 189 -27.88 24.35 -13.96
N THR A 190 -27.27 24.49 -12.78
CA THR A 190 -26.76 25.77 -12.30
C THR A 190 -25.42 26.10 -12.97
N ARG A 191 -25.56 26.80 -14.08
CA ARG A 191 -24.58 27.62 -14.80
C ARG A 191 -23.62 28.37 -13.85
N SER A 192 -22.41 27.85 -13.66
CA SER A 192 -21.25 28.61 -13.19
C SER A 192 -20.40 29.03 -14.38
N SER A 193 -20.65 30.24 -14.89
CA SER A 193 -19.81 30.90 -15.89
C SER A 193 -19.60 32.35 -15.49
N ALA A 194 -18.66 32.61 -14.58
CA ALA A 194 -18.26 33.96 -14.19
C ALA A 194 -16.86 34.01 -13.58
N VAL A 195 -15.83 33.53 -14.30
CA VAL A 195 -14.44 33.97 -14.09
C VAL A 195 -13.74 34.00 -15.44
N ASP A 196 -13.92 35.08 -16.20
CA ASP A 196 -12.93 35.49 -17.19
C ASP A 196 -13.07 36.97 -17.56
N ARG A 197 -12.53 37.86 -16.71
CA ARG A 197 -12.17 39.22 -17.13
C ARG A 197 -11.15 39.85 -16.19
N ARG A 198 -9.93 39.28 -16.16
CA ARG A 198 -8.74 39.98 -15.64
C ARG A 198 -7.52 39.71 -16.50
N LYS A 199 -7.49 40.29 -17.72
CA LYS A 199 -6.22 40.62 -18.41
C LYS A 199 -6.44 41.58 -19.60
N ARG A 200 -6.19 42.87 -19.39
CA ARG A 200 -5.47 43.79 -20.31
C ARG A 200 -5.67 45.24 -19.86
N LYS A 201 -4.71 45.74 -19.09
CA LYS A 201 -4.26 47.13 -19.21
C LYS A 201 -2.83 47.21 -18.66
N LYS A 202 -1.87 47.00 -19.54
CA LYS A 202 -0.52 47.54 -19.42
C LYS A 202 0.03 47.70 -20.83
N ASP A 203 0.66 48.85 -21.03
CA ASP A 203 1.45 49.31 -22.17
C ASP A 203 0.66 49.89 -23.35
N GLY A 204 0.84 51.20 -23.54
CA GLY A 204 0.20 52.09 -24.51
C GLY A 204 -0.05 53.45 -23.89
#